data_AF-A0A8J7WGN9-F1
#
_entry.id   AF-A0A8J7WGN9-F1
#
_cell.length_a   1.000
_cell.length_b   1.000
_cell.length_c   1.000
_cell.angle_alpha   90.00
_cell.angle_beta   90.00
_cell.angle_gamma   90.00
#
_symmetry.space_group_name_H-M   'P 1'
#
loop_
_entity.id
_entity.type
_entity.pdbx_description
1 polymer ?
#
loop_
_entity_poly.entity_id
_entity_poly.type
_entity_poly.pdbx_seq_one_letter_code
_entity_poly.pdbx_strand_id
1 'polypeptide(L)'
;MKKYVGSMIGVDQGNDEVFSDFASGGDMWTGQGARERRKRVAFSEPFRKVPSVQVSLSLWDMDQGANVRADIAADNVTEDGFDLVFRTWSDTRVARVRMSWMAIGEVASEDDWELL
;
A
#
# COMPACT_ATOMS: atom_id res chain seq x y z
N MET A 1 -14.71 14.25 2.24
CA MET A 1 -14.82 13.89 3.66
C MET A 1 -15.65 12.63 3.77
N LYS A 2 -15.13 11.56 4.38
CA LYS A 2 -15.84 10.29 4.59
C LYS A 2 -16.23 10.19 6.07
N LYS A 3 -17.45 9.72 6.34
CA LYS A 3 -17.99 9.58 7.70
C LYS A 3 -18.26 8.11 7.98
N TYR A 4 -18.03 7.69 9.22
CA TYR A 4 -18.25 6.34 9.70
C TYR A 4 -19.15 6.33 10.92
N VAL A 5 -19.89 5.24 11.13
CA VAL A 5 -20.59 4.99 12.37
C VAL A 5 -19.56 4.67 13.47
N GLY A 6 -19.51 5.50 14.51
CA GLY A 6 -18.41 5.48 15.49
C GLY A 6 -18.20 4.14 16.20
N SER A 7 -19.26 3.39 16.49
CA SER A 7 -19.19 2.08 17.16
C SER A 7 -18.68 0.94 16.28
N MET A 8 -18.54 1.16 14.98
CA MET A 8 -18.16 0.14 13.99
C MET A 8 -16.81 0.45 13.33
N ILE A 9 -16.02 1.38 13.86
CA ILE A 9 -14.73 1.73 13.25
C ILE A 9 -13.71 0.65 13.56
N GLY A 10 -13.27 -0.06 12.52
CA GLY A 10 -12.09 -0.91 12.52
C GLY A 10 -10.88 -0.19 11.96
N VAL A 11 -9.69 -0.59 12.45
CA VAL A 11 -8.41 -0.15 11.91
C VAL A 11 -7.56 -1.39 11.65
N ASP A 12 -7.13 -1.56 10.40
CA ASP A 12 -6.13 -2.54 10.02
C ASP A 12 -4.87 -1.82 9.54
N GLN A 13 -3.70 -2.39 9.77
CA GLN A 13 -2.43 -1.77 9.43
C GLN A 13 -1.32 -2.78 9.22
N GLY A 14 -0.37 -2.42 8.37
CA GLY A 14 0.76 -3.29 8.05
C GLY A 14 1.99 -2.52 7.59
N ASN A 15 3.06 -3.27 7.39
CA ASN A 15 4.33 -2.76 6.90
C ASN A 15 4.99 -3.79 5.99
N ASP A 16 5.01 -3.50 4.70
CA ASP A 16 5.28 -4.47 3.67
C ASP A 16 6.49 -4.09 2.83
N GLU A 17 7.42 -5.03 2.66
CA GLU A 17 8.43 -4.92 1.62
C GLU A 17 7.74 -5.11 0.26
N VAL A 18 7.84 -4.08 -0.59
CA VAL A 18 7.23 -4.09 -1.93
C VAL A 18 8.17 -4.77 -2.90
N PHE A 19 9.47 -4.47 -2.82
CA PHE A 19 10.52 -5.12 -3.58
C PHE A 19 11.91 -4.88 -2.96
N SER A 20 12.86 -5.74 -3.35
CA SER A 20 14.29 -5.63 -3.06
C SER A 20 15.09 -6.14 -4.26
N ASP A 21 15.58 -5.22 -5.09
CA ASP A 21 16.17 -5.50 -6.42
C ASP A 21 17.70 -5.32 -6.45
N PHE A 22 18.34 -4.89 -5.35
CA PHE A 22 19.79 -4.62 -5.31
C PHE A 22 20.65 -5.88 -5.58
N ALA A 23 20.25 -7.04 -5.04
CA ALA A 23 20.99 -8.29 -5.21
C ALA A 23 20.72 -8.99 -6.55
N SER A 24 19.59 -8.67 -7.21
CA SER A 24 19.11 -9.35 -8.42
C SER A 24 19.37 -8.57 -9.71
N GLY A 25 19.76 -7.29 -9.63
CA GLY A 25 19.88 -6.43 -10.80
C GLY A 25 18.53 -6.09 -11.44
N GLY A 26 17.45 -6.12 -10.65
CA GLY A 26 16.09 -5.92 -11.12
C GLY A 26 15.84 -4.55 -11.75
N ASP A 27 14.75 -4.45 -12.50
CA ASP A 27 14.41 -3.27 -13.32
C ASP A 27 14.25 -1.98 -12.50
N MET A 28 13.93 -2.07 -11.21
CA MET A 28 13.94 -0.88 -10.33
C MET A 28 15.35 -0.32 -10.07
N TRP A 29 16.37 -1.18 -10.12
CA TRP A 29 17.76 -0.80 -9.92
C TRP A 29 18.50 -0.45 -11.21
N THR A 30 18.19 -1.13 -12.32
CA THR A 30 18.96 -1.01 -13.58
C THR A 30 18.19 -0.33 -14.71
N GLY A 31 16.85 -0.33 -14.66
CA GLY A 31 15.99 0.25 -15.68
C GLY A 31 15.96 1.77 -15.68
N GLN A 32 15.29 2.32 -16.69
CA GLN A 32 15.05 3.76 -16.85
C GLN A 32 13.61 3.98 -17.34
N GLY A 33 13.15 5.22 -17.29
CA GLY A 33 11.78 5.57 -17.63
C GLY A 33 10.78 5.09 -16.57
N ALA A 34 9.50 5.11 -16.92
CA ALA A 34 8.40 4.81 -16.00
C ALA A 34 8.42 3.33 -15.60
N ARG A 35 8.47 3.09 -14.28
CA ARG A 35 8.52 1.75 -13.69
C ARG A 35 7.58 1.68 -12.49
N GLU A 36 6.91 0.55 -12.34
CA GLU A 36 5.95 0.30 -11.26
C GLU A 36 6.22 -1.06 -10.60
N ARG A 37 6.02 -1.12 -9.28
CA ARG A 37 5.83 -2.37 -8.53
C ARG A 37 4.54 -2.30 -7.73
N ARG A 38 3.88 -3.44 -7.66
CA ARG A 38 2.57 -3.59 -7.03
C ARG A 38 2.59 -4.83 -6.15
N LYS A 39 2.05 -4.70 -4.94
CA LYS A 39 1.85 -5.80 -4.01
C LYS A 39 0.40 -5.81 -3.55
N ARG A 40 -0.30 -6.94 -3.76
CA ARG A 40 -1.63 -7.14 -3.19
C ARG A 40 -1.51 -7.32 -1.67
N VAL A 41 -2.28 -6.54 -0.93
CA VAL A 41 -2.46 -6.66 0.51
C VAL A 41 -3.91 -7.09 0.75
N ALA A 42 -4.08 -8.17 1.51
CA ALA A 42 -5.39 -8.57 2.03
C ALA A 42 -5.53 -8.00 3.45
N PHE A 43 -6.72 -7.50 3.78
CA PHE A 43 -7.05 -7.14 5.15
C PHE A 43 -7.23 -8.40 6.00
N SER A 44 -6.99 -8.27 7.30
CA SER A 44 -7.16 -9.34 8.30
C SER A 44 -8.60 -9.84 8.37
N GLU A 45 -9.56 -8.94 8.14
CA GLU A 45 -10.98 -9.24 7.92
C GLU A 45 -11.58 -8.26 6.90
N PRO A 46 -12.67 -8.63 6.19
CA PRO A 46 -13.34 -7.71 5.28
C PRO A 46 -13.99 -6.53 6.02
N PHE A 47 -13.86 -5.34 5.46
CA PHE A 47 -14.69 -4.19 5.85
C PHE A 47 -16.09 -4.32 5.24
N ARG A 48 -17.11 -3.74 5.88
CA ARG A 48 -18.50 -3.72 5.37
C ARG A 48 -18.65 -2.94 4.06
N LYS A 49 -17.75 -2.00 3.83
CA LYS A 49 -17.65 -1.15 2.63
C LYS A 49 -16.18 -0.83 2.41
N VAL A 50 -15.80 -0.56 1.16
CA VAL A 50 -14.45 -0.06 0.80
C VAL A 50 -13.92 0.94 1.85
N PRO A 51 -12.83 0.66 2.57
CA PRO A 51 -12.29 1.52 3.63
C PRO A 51 -11.56 2.75 3.06
N SER A 52 -11.09 3.64 3.92
CA SER A 52 -10.09 4.65 3.56
C SER A 52 -8.72 4.08 3.84
N VAL A 53 -7.80 4.11 2.87
CA VAL A 53 -6.43 3.60 3.05
C VAL A 53 -5.44 4.75 2.91
N GLN A 54 -4.55 4.86 3.89
CA GLN A 54 -3.36 5.72 3.83
C GLN A 54 -2.12 4.85 3.68
N VAL A 55 -1.20 5.28 2.82
CA VAL A 55 0.11 4.63 2.62
C VAL A 55 1.24 5.62 2.86
N SER A 56 2.38 5.12 3.31
CA SER A 56 3.59 5.91 3.53
C SER A 56 4.85 5.08 3.26
N LEU A 57 5.95 5.75 2.90
CA LEU A 57 7.26 5.09 2.87
C LEU A 57 7.75 4.87 4.30
N SER A 58 8.17 3.65 4.60
CA SER A 58 8.78 3.27 5.89
C SER A 58 10.24 2.86 5.74
N LEU A 59 10.67 2.45 4.54
CA LEU A 59 12.06 2.32 4.13
C LEU A 59 12.18 2.59 2.63
N TRP A 60 13.24 3.28 2.24
CA TRP A 60 13.62 3.49 0.85
C TRP A 60 15.13 3.58 0.76
N ASP A 61 15.69 2.87 -0.21
CA ASP A 61 17.12 2.80 -0.45
C ASP A 61 17.34 3.12 -1.93
N MET A 62 17.94 4.28 -2.21
CA MET A 62 18.00 4.88 -3.54
C MET A 62 19.44 5.27 -3.85
N ASP A 63 19.82 5.15 -5.11
CA ASP A 63 21.12 5.65 -5.57
C ASP A 63 21.20 7.18 -5.46
N GLN A 64 22.37 7.70 -5.09
CA GLN A 64 22.60 9.14 -4.95
C GLN A 64 22.93 9.86 -6.27
N GLY A 65 23.14 9.12 -7.37
CA GLY A 65 23.60 9.66 -8.64
C GLY A 65 22.54 10.38 -9.48
N ALA A 66 21.26 10.31 -9.07
CA ALA A 66 20.14 10.93 -9.77
C ALA A 66 19.15 11.54 -8.78
N ASN A 67 18.26 12.41 -9.27
CA ASN A 67 17.20 12.97 -8.44
C ASN A 67 16.27 11.86 -7.94
N VAL A 68 15.83 12.02 -6.70
CA VAL A 68 14.84 11.16 -6.07
C VAL A 68 13.46 11.48 -6.63
N ARG A 69 12.81 10.47 -7.23
CA ARG A 69 11.46 10.56 -7.80
C ARG A 69 10.69 9.31 -7.42
N ALA A 70 9.66 9.48 -6.61
CA ALA A 70 8.81 8.40 -6.15
C ALA A 70 7.37 8.88 -6.05
N ASP A 71 6.44 8.02 -6.46
CA ASP A 71 5.01 8.14 -6.21
C ASP A 71 4.52 6.87 -5.54
N ILE A 72 3.64 7.01 -4.56
CA ILE A 72 3.06 5.90 -3.82
C ILE A 72 1.54 6.02 -3.77
N ALA A 73 0.86 4.88 -3.88
CA ALA A 73 -0.59 4.86 -3.82
C ALA A 73 -1.10 3.57 -3.17
N ALA A 74 -2.27 3.69 -2.55
CA ALA A 74 -3.19 2.57 -2.43
C ALA A 74 -4.11 2.61 -3.66
N ASP A 75 -4.16 1.52 -4.41
CA ASP A 75 -4.92 1.41 -5.65
C ASP A 75 -5.81 0.17 -5.59
N ASN A 76 -6.85 0.10 -6.43
CA ASN A 76 -7.83 -1.01 -6.43
C ASN A 76 -8.32 -1.39 -5.02
N VAL A 77 -8.65 -0.38 -4.20
CA VAL A 77 -9.14 -0.61 -2.83
C VAL A 77 -10.54 -1.22 -2.89
N THR A 78 -10.71 -2.33 -2.19
CA THR A 78 -11.97 -3.06 -2.03
C THR A 78 -12.24 -3.31 -0.55
N GLU A 79 -13.31 -4.03 -0.22
CA GLU A 79 -13.65 -4.47 1.13
C GLU A 79 -12.62 -5.44 1.72
N ASP A 80 -11.96 -6.26 0.90
CA ASP A 80 -11.10 -7.36 1.34
C ASP A 80 -9.60 -7.07 1.22
N GLY A 81 -9.23 -5.99 0.54
CA GLY A 81 -7.84 -5.63 0.34
C GLY A 81 -7.63 -4.49 -0.66
N PHE A 82 -6.36 -4.27 -1.00
CA PHE A 82 -5.94 -3.24 -1.94
C PHE A 82 -4.57 -3.57 -2.56
N ASP A 83 -4.18 -2.80 -3.57
CA ASP A 83 -2.84 -2.84 -4.14
C ASP A 83 -1.97 -1.73 -3.55
N LEU A 84 -0.84 -2.12 -2.93
CA LEU A 84 0.22 -1.22 -2.49
C LEU A 84 1.17 -0.95 -3.67
N VAL A 85 1.17 0.28 -4.17
CA VAL A 85 1.85 0.65 -5.41
C VAL A 85 3.00 1.62 -5.16
N PHE A 86 4.16 1.30 -5.73
CA PHE A 86 5.32 2.19 -5.83
C PHE A 86 5.66 2.45 -7.29
N ARG A 87 5.89 3.72 -7.63
CA ARG A 87 6.28 4.16 -8.97
C ARG A 87 7.52 5.03 -8.93
N THR A 88 8.33 4.92 -9.97
CA THR A 88 9.47 5.80 -10.22
C THR A 88 9.60 6.05 -11.73
N TRP A 89 10.41 7.03 -12.12
CA TRP A 89 10.60 7.39 -13.52
C TRP A 89 11.97 8.01 -13.79
N SER A 90 12.26 8.28 -15.07
CA SER A 90 13.56 8.80 -15.53
C SER A 90 14.71 7.84 -15.16
N ASP A 91 15.82 8.39 -14.73
CA ASP A 91 17.10 7.78 -14.37
C ASP A 91 17.21 7.40 -12.88
N THR A 92 16.14 7.53 -12.10
CA THR A 92 16.13 7.19 -10.67
C THR A 92 16.35 5.68 -10.47
N ARG A 93 17.26 5.29 -9.56
CA ARG A 93 17.54 3.87 -9.25
C ARG A 93 17.15 3.55 -7.83
N VAL A 94 16.38 2.48 -7.64
CA VAL A 94 15.82 2.09 -6.35
C VAL A 94 16.23 0.68 -6.01
N ALA A 95 16.97 0.54 -4.91
CA ALA A 95 17.50 -0.74 -4.45
C ALA A 95 16.41 -1.56 -3.73
N ARG A 96 15.64 -0.91 -2.85
CA ARG A 96 14.54 -1.55 -2.10
C ARG A 96 13.57 -0.51 -1.54
N VAL A 97 12.32 -0.92 -1.35
CA VAL A 97 11.27 -0.11 -0.75
C VAL A 97 10.42 -0.95 0.20
N ARG A 98 10.13 -0.37 1.36
CA ARG A 98 9.12 -0.83 2.30
C ARG A 98 8.10 0.29 2.52
N MET A 99 6.84 -0.09 2.59
CA MET A 99 5.73 0.83 2.75
C MET A 99 4.85 0.39 3.92
N SER A 100 4.52 1.36 4.77
CA SER A 100 3.48 1.21 5.79
C SER A 100 2.14 1.59 5.23
N TRP A 101 1.08 0.96 5.74
CA TRP A 101 -0.29 1.27 5.37
C TRP A 101 -1.21 1.19 6.59
N MET A 102 -2.30 1.95 6.54
CA MET A 102 -3.37 1.95 7.52
C MET A 102 -4.71 2.07 6.80
N ALA A 103 -5.62 1.13 7.05
CA ALA A 103 -6.98 1.11 6.56
C ALA A 103 -7.95 1.41 7.70
N ILE A 104 -8.87 2.35 7.48
CA ILE A 104 -9.90 2.76 8.45
C ILE A 104 -11.26 2.63 7.77
N GLY A 105 -12.15 1.83 8.34
CA GLY A 105 -13.45 1.54 7.76
C GLY A 105 -14.45 0.95 8.75
N GLU A 106 -15.67 0.68 8.27
CA GLU A 106 -16.70 0.03 9.09
C GLU A 106 -16.50 -1.48 9.07
N VAL A 107 -16.46 -2.12 10.22
CA VAL A 107 -16.41 -3.59 10.38
C VAL A 107 -17.74 -4.12 10.93
N ALA A 108 -17.96 -5.43 10.83
CA ALA A 108 -19.13 -6.07 11.43
C ALA A 108 -19.07 -5.93 12.96
N SER A 109 -20.21 -5.66 13.60
CA SER A 109 -20.34 -5.72 15.06
C SER A 109 -20.72 -7.14 15.48
N GLU A 110 -20.28 -7.58 16.66
CA GLU A 110 -20.78 -8.83 17.27
C GLU A 110 -22.31 -8.80 17.49
N ASP A 111 -22.89 -7.60 17.55
CA ASP A 111 -24.34 -7.38 17.67
C ASP A 111 -25.09 -7.41 16.32
N ASP A 112 -24.38 -7.48 15.18
CA ASP A 112 -24.99 -7.61 13.85
C ASP A 112 -25.44 -9.07 13.61
N TRP A 113 -26.50 -9.49 14.28
CA TRP A 113 -27.17 -10.76 13.97
C TRP A 113 -27.95 -10.62 12.66
N GLU A 114 -27.51 -11.29 11.59
CA GLU A 114 -28.33 -11.48 10.40
C GLU A 114 -29.49 -12.43 10.74
N LEU A 115 -30.70 -11.89 10.84
CA LEU A 115 -31.92 -12.70 10.87
C LEU A 115 -32.09 -13.37 9.50
N LEU A 116 -31.85 -14.68 9.46
CA LEU A 116 -32.14 -15.56 8.32
C LEU A 116 -33.64 -15.60 7.98
#